data_AF-A0A6L5YT78-F1
#
_entry.id   AF-A0A6L5YT78-F1
#
_cell.length_a   1.000
_cell.length_b   1.000
_cell.length_c   1.000
_cell.angle_alpha   90.00
_cell.angle_beta   90.00
_cell.angle_gamma   90.00
#
_symmetry.space_group_name_H-M   'P 1'
#
loop_
_entity.id
_entity.type
_entity.pdbx_description
1 polymer ?
#
loop_
_entity_poly.entity_id
_entity_poly.type
_entity_poly.pdbx_seq_one_letter_code
_entity_poly.pdbx_strand_id
1 'polypeptide(L)'
;MELNASDQILGLTSGKTSGIFTYMGIDFFPNATLRDLDQIRLLHYDYLISDFGVFTPDVLSGSVHSSACMIVGSVSQWNTRRYGSFIMSLEKQRIYQEPIIFLDNLGSKKESKTMKRLYHTDVIPFPYLTNPFQLTFDDLEIFKRLLGKI
;
A
#
# COMPACT_ATOMS: atom_id res chain seq x y z
N MET A 1 -8.37 -4.27 13.55
CA MET A 1 -8.22 -5.50 14.36
C MET A 1 -8.15 -5.03 15.79
N GLU A 2 -9.20 -5.29 16.57
CA GLU A 2 -9.29 -4.74 17.94
C GLU A 2 -8.95 -5.86 18.94
N LEU A 3 -8.14 -5.52 19.93
CA LEU A 3 -7.88 -6.39 21.07
C LEU A 3 -9.03 -6.23 22.07
N ASN A 4 -9.47 -7.32 22.67
CA ASN A 4 -10.43 -7.25 23.77
C ASN A 4 -9.73 -6.74 25.04
N ALA A 5 -10.52 -6.48 26.09
CA ALA A 5 -10.04 -6.04 27.40
C ALA A 5 -9.09 -7.03 28.12
N SER A 6 -8.77 -8.16 27.50
CA SER A 6 -7.81 -9.17 27.98
C SER A 6 -6.64 -9.36 27.00
N ASP A 7 -6.39 -8.39 26.12
CA ASP A 7 -5.33 -8.39 25.11
C ASP A 7 -5.38 -9.59 24.14
N GLN A 8 -6.55 -10.19 23.97
CA GLN A 8 -6.77 -11.23 22.97
C GLN A 8 -7.38 -10.61 21.72
N ILE A 9 -6.98 -11.11 20.56
CA ILE A 9 -7.58 -10.75 19.27
C ILE A 9 -9.08 -11.11 19.33
N LEU A 10 -9.94 -10.10 19.37
CA LEU A 10 -11.38 -10.32 19.31
C LEU A 10 -11.74 -10.71 17.87
N GLY A 11 -12.15 -11.96 17.66
CA GLY A 11 -12.86 -12.36 16.43
C GLY A 11 -12.09 -13.19 15.39
N LEU A 12 -11.24 -14.13 15.78
CA LEU A 12 -10.96 -15.28 14.90
C LEU A 12 -12.05 -16.36 15.11
N THR A 13 -13.30 -16.01 14.81
CA THR A 13 -14.31 -17.04 14.56
C THR A 13 -13.87 -17.80 13.32
N SER A 14 -13.57 -19.08 13.50
CA SER A 14 -13.31 -20.04 12.43
C SER A 14 -14.55 -20.17 11.54
N GLY A 15 -14.65 -19.30 10.55
CA GLY A 15 -15.70 -19.32 9.55
C GLY A 15 -15.22 -18.50 8.37
N LYS A 16 -15.30 -19.07 7.16
CA LYS A 16 -15.23 -18.29 5.93
C LYS A 16 -16.35 -17.26 5.97
N THR A 17 -16.09 -16.06 6.46
CA THR A 17 -16.93 -14.92 6.18
C THR A 17 -16.41 -14.30 4.89
N SER A 18 -16.97 -14.77 3.78
CA SER A 18 -17.04 -14.02 2.52
C SER A 18 -17.91 -12.76 2.65
N GLY A 19 -17.97 -12.19 3.84
CA GLY A 19 -18.90 -11.14 4.22
C GLY A 19 -18.22 -9.80 4.06
N ILE A 20 -18.65 -9.06 3.04
CA ILE A 20 -18.50 -7.61 3.01
C ILE A 20 -19.02 -7.08 4.35
N PHE A 21 -18.28 -6.17 4.97
CA PHE A 21 -18.69 -5.58 6.24
C PHE A 21 -18.38 -4.09 6.27
N THR A 22 -19.18 -3.35 7.02
CA THR A 22 -19.02 -1.91 7.21
C THR A 22 -18.47 -1.63 8.59
N TYR A 23 -17.47 -0.76 8.69
CA TYR A 23 -16.96 -0.26 9.96
C TYR A 23 -16.64 1.23 9.84
N MET A 24 -17.17 2.04 10.75
CA MET A 24 -17.00 3.51 10.75
C MET A 24 -17.34 4.18 9.40
N GLY A 25 -18.35 3.67 8.69
CA GLY A 25 -18.75 4.18 7.39
C GLY A 25 -17.85 3.77 6.22
N ILE A 26 -16.91 2.84 6.44
CA ILE A 26 -16.04 2.27 5.41
C ILE A 26 -16.49 0.83 5.14
N ASP A 27 -16.72 0.51 3.88
CA ASP A 27 -17.04 -0.85 3.44
C ASP A 27 -15.76 -1.61 3.10
N PHE A 28 -15.62 -2.80 3.71
CA PHE A 28 -14.49 -3.70 3.54
C PHE A 28 -14.94 -4.91 2.71
N PHE A 29 -14.18 -5.21 1.66
CA PHE A 29 -14.40 -6.32 0.76
C PHE A 29 -13.26 -7.36 0.92
N PRO A 30 -13.24 -8.13 2.02
CA PRO A 30 -12.18 -9.09 2.26
C PRO A 30 -12.20 -10.19 1.19
N ASN A 31 -11.02 -10.54 0.65
CA ASN A 31 -10.86 -11.54 -0.40
C ASN A 31 -11.51 -11.16 -1.75
N ALA A 32 -11.71 -9.87 -2.02
CA ALA A 32 -12.09 -9.40 -3.35
C ALA A 32 -11.06 -9.81 -4.40
N THR A 33 -11.54 -10.28 -5.54
CA THR A 33 -10.74 -10.64 -6.70
C THR A 33 -10.72 -9.50 -7.73
N LEU A 34 -9.83 -9.58 -8.72
CA LEU A 34 -9.83 -8.63 -9.84
C LEU A 34 -11.18 -8.55 -10.57
N ARG A 35 -11.97 -9.63 -10.55
CA ARG A 35 -13.30 -9.68 -11.20
C ARG A 35 -14.36 -8.90 -10.41
N ASP A 36 -14.18 -8.77 -9.11
CA ASP A 36 -15.10 -8.05 -8.23
C ASP A 36 -14.89 -6.53 -8.32
N LEU A 37 -13.69 -6.08 -8.73
CA LEU A 37 -13.33 -4.66 -8.82
C LEU A 37 -14.27 -3.86 -9.72
N ASP A 38 -14.68 -4.42 -10.87
CA ASP A 38 -15.57 -3.71 -11.79
C ASP A 38 -16.96 -3.49 -11.18
N GLN A 39 -17.46 -4.45 -10.39
CA GLN A 39 -18.73 -4.30 -9.68
C GLN A 39 -18.62 -3.32 -8.53
N ILE A 40 -17.52 -3.36 -7.77
CA ILE A 40 -17.26 -2.45 -6.65
C ILE A 40 -17.14 -1.00 -7.15
N ARG A 41 -16.53 -0.77 -8.31
CA ARG A 41 -16.44 0.56 -8.93
C ARG A 41 -17.80 1.17 -9.27
N LEU A 42 -18.82 0.36 -9.54
CA LEU A 42 -20.18 0.82 -9.81
C LEU A 42 -20.95 1.25 -8.54
N LEU A 43 -20.38 1.02 -7.35
CA LEU A 43 -20.98 1.44 -6.08
C LEU A 43 -20.71 2.93 -5.75
N HIS A 44 -19.97 3.64 -6.61
CA HIS A 44 -19.76 5.09 -6.54
C HIS A 44 -19.20 5.61 -5.19
N TYR A 45 -18.29 4.86 -4.57
CA TYR A 45 -17.52 5.37 -3.43
C TYR A 45 -16.69 6.60 -3.79
N ASP A 46 -16.55 7.54 -2.85
CA ASP A 46 -15.66 8.70 -3.00
C ASP A 46 -14.19 8.27 -3.16
N TYR A 47 -13.80 7.20 -2.44
CA TYR A 47 -12.45 6.65 -2.46
C TYR A 47 -12.52 5.11 -2.50
N LEU A 48 -11.69 4.51 -3.36
CA LEU A 48 -11.51 3.07 -3.44
C LEU A 48 -10.03 2.73 -3.23
N ILE A 49 -9.73 1.97 -2.19
CA ILE A 49 -8.38 1.49 -1.87
C ILE A 49 -8.32 -0.01 -2.16
N SER A 50 -7.46 -0.39 -3.11
CA SER A 50 -7.22 -1.79 -3.45
C SER A 50 -5.87 -2.24 -2.91
N ASP A 51 -5.88 -3.20 -1.98
CA ASP A 51 -4.68 -3.86 -1.47
C ASP A 51 -4.43 -5.16 -2.24
N PHE A 52 -3.35 -5.20 -3.01
CA PHE A 52 -2.93 -6.39 -3.78
C PHE A 52 -1.96 -7.29 -3.01
N GLY A 53 -1.54 -6.91 -1.79
CA GLY A 53 -0.53 -7.61 -1.03
C GLY A 53 0.83 -7.62 -1.73
N VAL A 54 1.28 -8.79 -2.19
CA VAL A 54 2.57 -8.91 -2.88
C VAL A 54 2.42 -8.51 -4.34
N PHE A 55 3.03 -7.39 -4.67
CA PHE A 55 2.98 -6.83 -6.00
C PHE A 55 3.83 -7.63 -7.00
N THR A 56 3.21 -8.10 -8.10
CA THR A 56 3.90 -8.70 -9.26
C THR A 56 3.58 -7.92 -10.53
N PRO A 57 4.47 -7.91 -11.54
CA PRO A 57 4.20 -7.23 -12.82
C PRO A 57 2.91 -7.67 -13.52
N ASP A 58 2.46 -8.90 -13.30
CA ASP A 58 1.23 -9.45 -13.89
C ASP A 58 -0.04 -8.74 -13.37
N VAL A 59 -0.02 -8.23 -12.13
CA VAL A 59 -1.13 -7.44 -11.53
C VAL A 59 -1.37 -6.14 -12.30
N LEU A 60 -0.34 -5.59 -12.96
CA LEU A 60 -0.43 -4.36 -13.73
C LEU A 60 -1.04 -4.56 -15.13
N SER A 61 -1.05 -5.80 -15.63
CA SER A 61 -1.57 -6.10 -16.96
C SER A 61 -3.10 -6.11 -16.98
N GLY A 62 -3.70 -4.91 -17.00
CA GLY A 62 -4.96 -4.69 -17.70
C GLY A 62 -6.25 -4.55 -16.90
N SER A 63 -6.24 -4.51 -15.56
CA SER A 63 -7.50 -4.37 -14.78
C SER A 63 -7.47 -3.35 -13.64
N VAL A 64 -6.28 -2.92 -13.23
CA VAL A 64 -6.10 -2.03 -12.07
C VAL A 64 -5.85 -0.60 -12.54
N HIS A 65 -6.92 0.07 -12.98
CA HIS A 65 -6.94 1.53 -13.10
C HIS A 65 -7.13 2.16 -11.72
N SER A 66 -6.15 2.92 -11.26
CA SER A 66 -6.25 3.79 -10.09
C SER A 66 -5.57 5.12 -10.39
N SER A 67 -6.08 6.20 -9.80
CA SER A 67 -5.51 7.54 -9.99
C SER A 67 -4.09 7.68 -9.47
N ALA A 68 -3.70 6.82 -8.52
CA ALA A 68 -2.33 6.66 -8.06
C ALA A 68 -2.10 5.21 -7.61
N CYS A 69 -0.84 4.77 -7.70
CA CYS A 69 -0.40 3.49 -7.13
C CYS A 69 0.70 3.74 -6.10
N MET A 70 0.56 3.16 -4.92
CA MET A 70 1.60 3.19 -3.89
C MET A 70 2.25 1.81 -3.80
N ILE A 71 3.58 1.77 -3.87
CA ILE A 71 4.34 0.52 -3.71
C ILE A 71 5.25 0.65 -2.50
N VAL A 72 4.97 -0.15 -1.48
CA VAL A 72 5.76 -0.20 -0.24
C VAL A 72 6.85 -1.25 -0.38
N GLY A 73 8.10 -0.83 -0.24
CA GLY A 73 9.27 -1.70 -0.19
C GLY A 73 10.12 -1.45 1.06
N SER A 74 11.30 -2.07 1.07
CA SER A 74 12.35 -1.79 2.06
C SER A 74 13.63 -1.42 1.33
N VAL A 75 14.21 -0.29 1.70
CA VAL A 75 15.52 0.18 1.21
C VAL A 75 16.65 -0.13 2.19
N SER A 76 16.43 -1.09 3.10
CA SER A 76 17.52 -1.63 3.93
C SER A 76 18.68 -2.14 3.06
N GLN A 77 19.88 -2.19 3.62
CA GLN A 77 21.08 -2.65 2.91
C GLN A 77 20.90 -4.02 2.21
N TRP A 78 20.12 -4.92 2.80
CA TRP A 78 19.87 -6.26 2.26
C TRP A 78 18.85 -6.28 1.11
N ASN A 79 17.96 -5.29 1.03
CA ASN A 79 16.83 -5.30 0.10
C ASN A 79 16.86 -4.18 -0.95
N THR A 80 17.74 -3.19 -0.79
CA THR A 80 17.97 -2.06 -1.72
C THR A 80 18.07 -2.53 -3.18
N ARG A 81 18.90 -3.54 -3.44
CA ARG A 81 19.11 -4.04 -4.81
C ARG A 81 17.86 -4.70 -5.38
N ARG A 82 17.15 -5.48 -4.57
CA ARG A 82 15.93 -6.18 -5.00
C ARG A 82 14.82 -5.17 -5.31
N TYR A 83 14.61 -4.21 -4.42
CA TYR A 83 13.59 -3.19 -4.60
C TYR A 83 13.91 -2.27 -5.77
N GLY A 84 15.16 -1.83 -5.92
CA GLY A 84 15.58 -1.02 -7.07
C GLY A 84 15.47 -1.75 -8.41
N SER A 85 15.86 -3.02 -8.49
CA SER A 85 15.65 -3.83 -9.70
C SER A 85 14.18 -3.97 -10.07
N PHE A 86 13.30 -4.08 -9.07
CA PHE A 86 11.86 -4.12 -9.28
C PHE A 86 11.35 -2.79 -9.86
N ILE A 87 11.74 -1.64 -9.28
CA ILE A 87 11.39 -0.30 -9.79
C ILE A 87 11.80 -0.15 -11.26
N MET A 88 13.06 -0.50 -11.60
CA MET A 88 13.54 -0.43 -12.97
C MET A 88 12.76 -1.35 -13.93
N SER A 89 12.30 -2.51 -13.45
CA SER A 89 11.50 -3.42 -14.28
C SER A 89 10.13 -2.81 -14.63
N LEU A 90 9.50 -2.10 -13.69
CA LEU A 90 8.24 -1.40 -13.92
C LEU A 90 8.39 -0.27 -14.94
N GLU A 91 9.42 0.56 -14.78
CA GLU A 91 9.70 1.67 -15.71
C GLU A 91 9.94 1.16 -17.15
N LYS A 92 10.72 0.08 -17.29
CA LYS A 92 11.05 -0.50 -18.59
C LYS A 92 9.81 -1.02 -19.31
N GLN A 93 8.92 -1.65 -18.57
CA GLN A 93 7.73 -2.29 -19.14
C GLN A 93 6.61 -1.29 -19.45
N ARG A 94 6.72 -0.02 -18.97
CA ARG A 94 5.69 1.03 -19.12
C ARG A 94 4.27 0.55 -18.80
N ILE A 95 4.14 -0.42 -17.88
CA ILE A 95 2.84 -1.08 -17.63
C ILE A 95 1.87 -0.12 -16.95
N TYR A 96 2.39 0.88 -16.23
CA TYR A 96 1.57 1.87 -15.57
C TYR A 96 1.76 3.25 -16.20
N GLN A 97 0.63 3.84 -16.60
CA GLN A 97 0.58 5.22 -17.11
C GLN A 97 0.33 6.24 -16.00
N GLU A 98 -0.16 5.77 -14.85
CA GLU A 98 -0.52 6.60 -13.72
C GLU A 98 0.66 6.81 -12.76
N PRO A 99 0.64 7.85 -11.92
CA PRO A 99 1.70 8.11 -10.95
C PRO A 99 1.93 6.92 -10.01
N ILE A 100 3.18 6.44 -9.94
CA ILE A 100 3.63 5.47 -8.94
C ILE A 100 4.40 6.21 -7.84
N ILE A 101 3.97 6.03 -6.59
CA ILE A 101 4.62 6.53 -5.40
C ILE A 101 5.36 5.37 -4.73
N PHE A 102 6.69 5.45 -4.69
CA PHE A 102 7.51 4.46 -4.01
C PHE A 102 7.71 4.83 -2.54
N LEU A 103 7.40 3.88 -1.66
CA LEU A 103 7.47 4.04 -0.20
C LEU A 103 8.48 3.06 0.40
N ASP A 104 9.09 3.45 1.51
CA ASP A 104 10.04 2.62 2.25
C ASP A 104 9.68 2.51 3.73
N ASN A 105 9.55 1.29 4.25
CA ASN A 105 9.12 1.07 5.64
C ASN A 105 10.28 1.01 6.67
N LEU A 106 11.56 0.96 6.26
CA LEU A 106 12.66 0.66 7.19
C LEU A 106 14.02 1.29 6.86
N GLY A 107 14.09 2.22 5.91
CA GLY A 107 15.34 2.87 5.53
C GLY A 107 15.66 4.12 6.32
N SER A 108 16.95 4.25 6.62
CA SER A 108 17.54 5.52 7.02
C SER A 108 17.52 6.52 5.87
N LYS A 109 17.59 7.83 6.19
CA LYS A 109 17.77 8.90 5.20
C LYS A 109 18.97 8.65 4.26
N LYS A 110 20.01 7.95 4.73
CA LYS A 110 21.19 7.58 3.94
C LYS A 110 20.85 6.56 2.85
N GLU A 111 20.03 5.57 3.18
CA GLU A 111 19.61 4.54 2.24
C GLU A 111 18.63 5.10 1.20
N SER A 112 17.68 5.96 1.59
CA SER A 112 16.80 6.65 0.62
C SER A 112 17.59 7.51 -0.36
N LYS A 113 18.64 8.23 0.10
CA LYS A 113 19.56 8.96 -0.79
C LYS A 113 20.32 8.03 -1.73
N THR A 114 20.69 6.85 -1.26
CA THR A 114 21.39 5.84 -2.06
C THR A 114 20.47 5.30 -3.17
N MET A 115 19.21 5.02 -2.84
CA MET A 115 18.19 4.62 -3.82
C MET A 115 18.00 5.67 -4.91
N LYS A 116 17.83 6.95 -4.53
CA LYS A 116 17.71 8.05 -5.48
C LYS A 116 18.90 8.14 -6.44
N ARG A 117 20.11 7.95 -5.92
CA ARG A 117 21.33 8.00 -6.74
C ARG A 117 21.45 6.81 -7.69
N LEU A 118 21.10 5.60 -7.25
CA LEU A 118 21.30 4.37 -8.03
C LEU A 118 20.19 4.13 -9.06
N TYR A 119 18.95 4.48 -8.71
CA TYR A 119 17.76 4.12 -9.49
C TYR A 119 16.97 5.34 -9.97
N HIS A 120 17.52 6.55 -9.80
CA HIS A 120 16.91 7.81 -10.22
C HIS A 120 15.47 8.03 -9.75
N THR A 121 15.08 7.34 -8.67
CA THR A 121 13.71 7.30 -8.16
C THR A 121 13.66 7.86 -6.75
N ASP A 122 12.69 8.74 -6.51
CA ASP A 122 12.38 9.20 -5.16
C ASP A 122 11.58 8.15 -4.39
N VAL A 123 12.15 7.67 -3.28
CA VAL A 123 11.48 6.79 -2.34
C VAL A 123 11.15 7.57 -1.08
N ILE A 124 9.88 7.58 -0.71
CA ILE A 124 9.36 8.31 0.45
C ILE A 124 9.47 7.39 1.68
N PRO A 125 10.21 7.81 2.73
CA PRO A 125 10.22 7.06 3.98
C PRO A 125 8.83 7.06 4.60
N PHE A 126 8.29 5.87 4.85
CA PHE A 126 7.09 5.63 5.63
C PHE A 126 7.49 5.35 7.09
N PRO A 127 6.86 6.01 8.07
CA PRO A 127 7.28 5.88 9.46
C PRO A 127 6.98 4.46 9.96
N TYR A 128 7.89 3.95 10.78
CA TYR A 128 7.60 2.79 11.59
C TYR A 128 6.65 3.21 12.73
N LEU A 129 5.41 2.74 12.68
CA LEU A 129 4.43 2.99 13.72
C LEU A 129 4.67 2.02 14.88
N THR A 130 5.07 2.56 16.04
CA THR A 130 5.28 1.73 17.24
C THR A 130 3.99 1.07 17.69
N ASN A 131 2.86 1.78 17.57
CA ASN A 131 1.52 1.23 17.73
C ASN A 131 0.66 1.61 16.52
N PRO A 132 0.43 0.69 15.56
CA PRO A 132 -0.35 0.99 14.36
C PRO A 132 -1.84 1.24 14.63
N PHE A 133 -2.32 0.96 15.85
CA PHE A 133 -3.70 1.22 16.26
C PHE A 133 -3.87 2.59 16.95
N GLN A 134 -2.77 3.32 17.19
CA GLN A 134 -2.78 4.62 17.84
C GLN A 134 -1.93 5.60 17.04
N LEU A 135 -2.55 6.21 16.02
CA LEU A 135 -1.90 7.24 15.21
C LEU A 135 -1.82 8.56 15.99
N THR A 136 -0.64 9.14 16.04
CA THR A 136 -0.40 10.49 16.57
C THR A 136 -0.52 11.53 15.46
N PHE A 137 -0.56 12.82 15.83
CA PHE A 137 -0.58 13.89 14.84
C PHE A 137 0.67 13.89 13.95
N ASP A 138 1.83 13.51 14.49
CA ASP A 138 3.07 13.40 13.73
C ASP A 138 3.00 12.28 12.68
N ASP A 139 2.31 11.17 13.01
CA ASP A 139 2.04 10.07 12.07
C ASP A 139 1.09 10.52 10.93
N LEU A 140 0.28 11.54 11.15
CA LEU A 140 -0.62 12.08 10.11
C LEU A 140 0.11 12.96 9.08
N GLU A 141 1.27 13.51 9.42
CA GLU A 141 1.98 14.45 8.55
C GLU A 141 2.48 13.78 7.25
N ILE A 142 2.87 12.49 7.32
CA ILE A 142 3.20 11.75 6.10
C ILE A 142 2.00 11.60 5.17
N PHE A 143 0.81 11.35 5.71
CA PHE A 143 -0.39 11.20 4.88
C PHE A 143 -0.71 12.50 4.15
N LYS A 144 -0.54 13.67 4.77
CA LYS A 144 -0.67 14.97 4.06
C LYS A 144 0.32 15.11 2.91
N ARG A 145 1.57 14.71 3.12
CA ARG A 145 2.60 14.72 2.08
C ARG A 145 2.32 13.73 0.95
N LEU A 146 1.69 12.58 1.25
CA LEU A 146 1.26 11.61 0.25
C LEU A 146 0.05 12.12 -0.54
N LEU A 147 -0.93 12.74 0.13
CA LEU A 147 -2.09 13.35 -0.54
C LEU A 147 -1.70 14.43 -1.54
N GLY A 148 -0.64 15.22 -1.27
CA GLY A 148 -0.12 16.18 -2.26
C GLY A 148 0.59 15.56 -3.48
N LYS A 149 0.63 14.23 -3.59
CA LYS A 149 1.26 13.48 -4.69
C LYS A 149 0.28 12.59 -5.47
N ILE A 150 -0.96 12.51 -5.01
CA ILE A 150 -2.10 11.84 -5.67
C ILE A 150 -2.93 12.93 -6.35
#